data_AF-A0A2N5D9R0-F1
#
_entry.id   AF-A0A2N5D9R0-F1
#
_cell.length_a   1.000
_cell.length_b   1.000
_cell.length_c   1.000
_cell.angle_alpha   90.00
_cell.angle_beta   90.00
_cell.angle_gamma   90.00
#
_symmetry.space_group_name_H-M   'P 1'
#
loop_
_entity.id
_entity.type
_entity.pdbx_description
1 polymer ?
#
loop_
_entity_poly.entity_id
_entity_poly.type
_entity_poly.pdbx_seq_one_letter_code
_entity_poly.pdbx_strand_id
1 'polypeptide(L)' 'MTHQEQRLLSALAWMCAQYLEDRDGELDHQSMSAGERAVDLLVGYGLLAPSGRGGTWTQAGQDLLNAID' A
#
# COMPACT_ATOMS: atom_id res chain seq x y z
N MET A 1 1.67 10.99 -10.94
CA MET A 1 1.44 9.64 -11.50
C MET A 1 0.66 9.79 -12.79
N THR A 2 1.02 9.02 -13.82
CA THR A 2 0.18 8.85 -15.01
C THR A 2 -1.09 8.05 -14.67
N HIS A 3 -2.11 8.10 -15.51
CA HIS A 3 -3.34 7.31 -15.31
C HIS A 3 -3.06 5.79 -15.25
N GLN A 4 -2.10 5.31 -16.04
CA GLN A 4 -1.73 3.89 -16.02
C GLN A 4 -1.01 3.50 -14.73
N GLU A 5 -0.06 4.33 -14.26
CA GLU A 5 0.59 4.11 -12.97
C GLU A 5 -0.42 4.14 -11.82
N GLN A 6 -1.36 5.09 -11.84
CA GLN A 6 -2.41 5.17 -10.83
C GLN A 6 -3.23 3.87 -10.79
N ARG A 7 -3.67 3.36 -11.95
CA ARG A 7 -4.41 2.08 -12.02
C ARG A 7 -3.60 0.90 -11.48
N LEU A 8 -2.31 0.83 -11.80
CA LEU A 8 -1.42 -0.24 -11.32
C LEU A 8 -1.22 -0.15 -9.79
N LEU A 9 -0.96 1.06 -9.29
CA LEU A 9 -0.74 1.30 -7.86
C LEU A 9 -2.02 1.08 -7.06
N SER A 10 -3.20 1.47 -7.57
CA SER A 10 -4.46 1.17 -6.90
C SER A 10 -4.70 -0.34 -6.81
N ALA A 11 -4.44 -1.10 -7.87
CA ALA A 11 -4.57 -2.56 -7.84
C ALA A 11 -3.61 -3.22 -6.83
N LEU A 12 -2.35 -2.74 -6.77
CA LEU A 12 -1.38 -3.21 -5.79
C LEU A 12 -1.79 -2.84 -4.36
N ALA A 13 -2.19 -1.59 -4.14
CA ALA A 13 -2.60 -1.08 -2.83
C ALA A 13 -3.79 -1.87 -2.28
N TRP A 14 -4.78 -2.17 -3.10
CA TRP A 14 -5.93 -3.00 -2.71
C TRP A 14 -5.55 -4.44 -2.38
N MET A 15 -4.65 -5.05 -3.16
CA MET A 15 -4.08 -6.36 -2.84
C MET A 15 -3.40 -6.36 -1.46
N CYS A 16 -2.60 -5.33 -1.18
CA CYS A 16 -1.96 -5.17 0.12
C CYS A 16 -2.99 -4.95 1.24
N ALA A 17 -3.95 -4.04 1.07
CA ALA A 17 -5.00 -3.78 2.04
C ALA A 17 -5.81 -5.05 2.36
N GLN A 18 -6.14 -5.85 1.34
CA GLN A 18 -6.95 -7.06 1.52
C GLN A 18 -6.23 -8.18 2.27
N TYR A 19 -4.91 -8.33 2.08
CA TYR A 19 -4.18 -9.52 2.54
C TYR A 19 -3.12 -9.26 3.59
N LEU A 20 -2.65 -8.01 3.70
CA LEU A 20 -1.53 -7.62 4.54
C LEU A 20 -1.91 -6.58 5.59
N GLU A 21 -3.10 -5.98 5.51
CA GLU A 21 -3.59 -5.06 6.54
C GLU A 21 -4.05 -5.84 7.78
N ASP A 22 -3.61 -5.39 8.94
CA ASP A 22 -4.03 -5.93 10.21
C ASP A 22 -5.33 -5.27 10.72
N ARG A 23 -5.70 -5.57 11.97
CA ARG A 23 -6.94 -5.06 12.56
C ARG A 23 -6.88 -3.58 12.93
N ASP A 24 -5.67 -3.02 13.01
CA ASP A 24 -5.42 -1.64 13.39
C ASP A 24 -5.27 -0.73 12.15
N GLY A 25 -5.36 -1.32 10.93
CA GLY A 25 -5.26 -0.59 9.67
C GLY A 25 -3.81 -0.37 9.21
N GLU A 26 -2.85 -1.09 9.82
CA GLU A 26 -1.45 -1.05 9.42
C GLU A 26 -1.15 -2.21 8.47
N LEU A 27 -0.31 -1.96 7.46
CA LEU A 27 0.21 -3.03 6.63
C LEU A 27 1.38 -3.72 7.33
N ASP A 28 1.36 -5.06 7.32
CA ASP A 28 2.47 -5.92 7.70
C ASP A 28 2.79 -6.87 6.54
N HIS A 29 4.00 -6.79 5.97
CA HIS A 29 4.42 -7.66 4.88
C HIS A 29 4.67 -9.12 5.30
N GLN A 30 4.60 -9.44 6.61
CA GLN A 30 4.75 -10.77 7.20
C GLN A 30 6.06 -11.49 6.80
N SER A 31 7.13 -10.71 6.57
CA SER A 31 8.41 -11.20 6.03
C SER A 31 8.30 -12.00 4.72
N MET A 32 7.24 -11.75 3.93
CA MET A 32 7.09 -12.31 2.60
C MET A 32 7.82 -11.43 1.59
N SER A 33 8.71 -12.00 0.77
CA SER A 33 9.49 -11.23 -0.22
C SER A 33 8.61 -10.40 -1.17
N ALA A 34 7.43 -10.91 -1.54
CA ALA A 34 6.48 -10.15 -2.36
C ALA A 34 5.87 -8.96 -1.60
N GLY A 35 5.54 -9.15 -0.31
CA GLY A 35 5.02 -8.10 0.55
C GLY A 35 6.06 -7.01 0.82
N GLU A 36 7.31 -7.39 1.08
CA GLU A 36 8.42 -6.45 1.30
C GLU A 36 8.60 -5.53 0.10
N ARG A 37 8.64 -6.10 -1.12
CA ARG A 37 8.74 -5.33 -2.36
C ARG A 37 7.53 -4.44 -2.61
N ALA A 38 6.33 -4.90 -2.25
CA ALA A 38 5.11 -4.11 -2.40
C ALA A 38 5.10 -2.92 -1.44
N VAL A 39 5.44 -3.14 -0.16
CA VAL A 39 5.58 -2.07 0.85
C VAL A 39 6.64 -1.07 0.41
N ASP A 40 7.84 -1.53 0.04
CA ASP A 40 8.93 -0.65 -0.40
C ASP A 40 8.51 0.24 -1.57
N LEU A 41 7.77 -0.33 -2.54
CA LEU A 41 7.24 0.44 -3.66
C LEU A 41 6.21 1.48 -3.19
N LEU A 42 5.24 1.08 -2.38
CA LEU A 42 4.20 1.99 -1.87
C LEU A 42 4.79 3.11 -1.00
N VAL A 43 5.82 2.83 -0.19
CA VAL A 43 6.61 3.82 0.55
C VAL A 43 7.34 4.75 -0.43
N GLY A 44 7.97 4.22 -1.47
CA GLY A 44 8.67 5.00 -2.49
C GLY A 44 7.76 5.99 -3.24
N TYR A 45 6.47 5.66 -3.36
CA TYR A 45 5.45 6.55 -3.93
C TYR A 45 4.77 7.46 -2.89
N GLY A 46 5.16 7.38 -1.61
CA GLY A 46 4.57 8.18 -0.52
C GLY A 46 3.16 7.76 -0.11
N LEU A 47 2.72 6.55 -0.50
CA LEU A 47 1.41 6.01 -0.19
C LEU A 47 1.36 5.36 1.19
N LEU A 48 2.52 4.96 1.72
CA LEU A 48 2.71 4.49 3.09
C LEU A 48 3.76 5.32 3.82
N ALA A 49 3.50 5.57 5.11
CA ALA A 49 4.52 5.96 6.06
C ALA A 49 5.13 4.69 6.66
N PRO A 50 6.45 4.45 6.52
CA PRO A 50 7.05 3.20 6.96
C PRO A 50 6.97 3.04 8.48
N SER A 51 6.61 1.84 8.93
CA SER A 51 6.53 1.46 10.34
C SER A 51 6.73 -0.04 10.47
N GLY A 52 7.59 -0.48 11.41
CA GLY A 52 7.81 -1.91 11.67
C GLY A 52 8.14 -2.73 10.40
N ARG A 53 7.33 -3.76 10.13
CA ARG A 53 7.40 -4.63 8.95
C ARG A 53 6.46 -4.16 7.84
N GLY A 54 6.26 -2.87 7.69
CA GLY A 54 5.31 -2.36 6.71
C GLY A 54 5.13 -0.87 6.85
N GLY A 55 3.89 -0.45 7.12
CA GLY A 55 3.59 0.96 7.31
C GLY A 55 2.11 1.28 7.40
N THR A 56 1.85 2.53 7.74
CA THR A 56 0.49 3.08 7.83
C THR A 56 0.16 3.83 6.55
N TRP A 57 -1.08 3.73 6.07
CA TRP A 57 -1.55 4.51 4.92
C TRP A 57 -1.44 6.01 5.17
N THR A 58 -0.76 6.71 4.26
CA THR A 58 -0.80 8.18 4.23
C THR A 58 -2.16 8.66 3.71
N GLN A 59 -2.44 9.96 3.81
CA GLN A 59 -3.64 10.52 3.17
C GLN A 59 -3.69 10.19 1.67
N ALA A 60 -2.56 10.29 0.96
CA ALA A 60 -2.50 9.95 -0.46
C ALA A 60 -2.76 8.45 -0.72
N GLY A 61 -2.32 7.57 0.17
CA GLY A 61 -2.64 6.14 0.12
C GLY A 61 -4.14 5.88 0.29
N GLN A 62 -4.77 6.52 1.28
CA GLN A 62 -6.21 6.42 1.52
C GLN A 62 -7.03 6.98 0.34
N ASP A 63 -6.62 8.14 -0.19
CA ASP A 63 -7.26 8.73 -1.36
C ASP A 63 -7.17 7.79 -2.58
N LEU A 64 -6.03 7.11 -2.76
CA LEU A 64 -5.83 6.14 -3.85
C LEU A 64 -6.73 4.90 -3.70
N LEU A 65 -6.94 4.42 -2.47
CA LEU A 65 -7.84 3.30 -2.18
C LEU A 65 -9.32 3.68 -2.44
N ASN A 66 -9.69 4.90 -2.06
CA ASN A 66 -11.05 5.43 -2.21
C ASN A 66 -11.38 5.89 -3.64
N ALA A 67 -10.38 6.05 -4.50
CA ALA A 67 -10.55 6.52 -5.89
C ALA A 67 -11.06 5.44 -6.87
N ILE A 68 -11.38 4.23 -6.39
CA ILE A 68 -11.98 3.18 -7.22
C ILE A 68 -13.51 3.22 -7.07
N ASP A 69 -14.20 3.40 -8.20
CA ASP A 69 -15.64 3.13 -8.40
C ASP A 69 -15.96 1.63 -8.32
#